data_AF-A0A1S3EIS4-F1
#
_entry.id   AF-A0A1S3EIS4-F1
#
_cell.length_a   1.000
_cell.length_b   1.000
_cell.length_c   1.000
_cell.angle_alpha   90.00
_cell.angle_beta   90.00
_cell.angle_gamma   90.00
#
_symmetry.space_group_name_H-M   'P 1'
#
loop_
_entity.id
_entity.type
_entity.pdbx_description
1 polymer ?
#
loop_
_entity_poly.entity_id
_entity_poly.type
_entity_poly.pdbx_seq_one_letter_code
_entity_poly.pdbx_strand_id
1 'polypeptide(L)'
;MTNTSGGAIPIHPEFEGSTSNVIEKPTVTVFINNNLTDGLQLGVKCKDKTHDIGYKVIKFGEDYIFSLRPNFFLDLTLYFCSFTWINGFHYFDIYDQQRDQNNCVHECHWKINANGPCKIKKDSIQCFPWKSLKYSEEKKSLNV
;
A
#
# COMPACT_ATOMS: atom_id res chain seq x y z
N MET A 1 68.23 3.97 24.66
CA MET A 1 67.66 3.36 23.45
C MET A 1 66.66 2.32 23.92
N THR A 2 65.40 2.48 23.53
CA THR A 2 64.24 1.80 24.09
C THR A 2 64.21 0.32 23.75
N ASN A 3 63.77 -0.46 24.73
CA ASN A 3 63.61 -1.91 24.71
C ASN A 3 62.10 -2.20 24.70
N THR A 4 61.63 -3.09 23.82
CA THR A 4 60.34 -3.85 23.91
C THR A 4 60.28 -4.77 22.68
N SER A 5 60.48 -6.09 22.81
CA SER A 5 59.46 -7.12 23.11
C SER A 5 58.30 -7.07 22.10
N GLY A 6 57.99 -8.11 21.32
CA GLY A 6 57.70 -9.48 21.73
C GLY A 6 56.29 -9.77 21.20
N GLY A 7 56.15 -10.80 20.34
CA GLY A 7 54.90 -11.07 19.63
C GLY A 7 53.84 -11.78 20.46
N ALA A 8 52.62 -11.77 19.95
CA ALA A 8 51.64 -12.86 20.06
C ALA A 8 50.53 -12.64 19.03
N ILE A 9 50.17 -13.71 18.31
CA ILE A 9 48.96 -13.81 17.49
C ILE A 9 47.85 -14.32 18.41
N PRO A 10 46.65 -13.71 18.42
CA PRO A 10 45.42 -14.41 18.74
C PRO A 10 44.66 -14.75 17.46
N ILE A 11 44.51 -16.05 17.23
CA ILE A 11 43.50 -16.66 16.37
C ILE A 11 42.10 -16.28 16.87
N HIS A 12 41.56 -15.17 16.37
CA HIS A 12 40.13 -14.92 16.43
C HIS A 12 39.46 -15.59 15.22
N PRO A 13 38.39 -16.39 15.41
CA PRO A 13 37.55 -16.77 14.28
C PRO A 13 36.85 -15.51 13.80
N GLU A 14 37.22 -15.06 12.60
CA GLU A 14 36.52 -14.04 11.85
C GLU A 14 35.18 -14.65 11.41
N PHE A 15 34.19 -14.57 12.30
CA PHE A 15 32.80 -14.82 11.92
C PHE A 15 32.35 -13.59 11.15
N GLU A 16 32.74 -13.52 9.87
CA GLU A 16 32.13 -12.66 8.86
C GLU A 16 30.62 -12.83 9.01
N GLY A 17 30.00 -11.78 9.56
CA GLY A 17 28.58 -11.77 9.85
C GLY A 17 27.82 -12.15 8.59
N SER A 18 27.04 -13.23 8.70
CA SER A 18 26.01 -13.59 7.74
C SER A 18 25.32 -12.33 7.25
N THR A 19 25.55 -11.96 5.98
CA THR A 19 24.77 -10.93 5.32
C THR A 19 23.35 -11.44 5.27
N SER A 20 22.52 -10.96 6.19
CA SER A 20 21.08 -11.17 6.14
C SER A 20 20.60 -10.56 4.84
N ASN A 21 20.46 -11.37 3.80
CA ASN A 21 19.70 -11.02 2.61
C ASN A 21 18.22 -10.97 3.01
N VAL A 22 17.84 -9.96 3.76
CA VAL A 22 16.44 -9.58 3.92
C VAL A 22 16.05 -9.03 2.55
N ILE A 23 15.38 -9.85 1.74
CA ILE A 23 14.86 -9.44 0.44
C ILE A 23 13.75 -8.41 0.71
N GLU A 24 14.10 -7.13 0.87
CA GLU A 24 13.11 -6.08 1.09
C GLU A 24 12.06 -6.15 -0.03
N LYS A 25 10.77 -6.26 0.34
CA LYS A 25 9.70 -6.18 -0.67
C LYS A 25 9.76 -4.80 -1.32
N PRO A 26 9.66 -4.71 -2.66
CA PRO A 26 9.73 -3.45 -3.35
C PRO A 26 8.62 -2.50 -2.88
N THR A 27 8.91 -1.21 -2.92
CA THR A 27 7.89 -0.17 -2.70
C THR A 27 6.84 -0.27 -3.80
N VAL A 28 5.57 -0.16 -3.42
CA VAL A 28 4.43 -0.17 -4.33
C VAL A 28 3.85 1.24 -4.41
N THR A 29 3.63 1.74 -5.62
CA THR A 29 2.92 3.00 -5.87
C THR A 29 1.48 2.70 -6.29
N VAL A 30 0.52 3.30 -5.61
CA VAL A 30 -0.91 3.15 -5.88
C VAL A 30 -1.40 4.40 -6.62
N PHE A 31 -2.01 4.18 -7.78
CA PHE A 31 -2.64 5.19 -8.60
C PHE A 31 -4.16 5.00 -8.55
N ILE A 32 -4.88 6.01 -8.10
CA ILE A 32 -6.33 6.03 -8.01
C ILE A 32 -6.85 7.09 -8.98
N ASN A 33 -7.33 6.64 -10.12
CA ASN A 33 -7.88 7.49 -11.16
C ASN A 33 -9.37 7.72 -10.96
N ASN A 34 -9.81 8.98 -11.08
CA ASN A 34 -11.23 9.28 -11.13
C ASN A 34 -11.79 9.03 -12.55
N ASN A 35 -12.57 7.96 -12.69
CA ASN A 35 -13.25 7.59 -13.92
C ASN A 35 -14.78 7.78 -13.82
N LEU A 36 -15.25 8.64 -12.91
CA LEU A 36 -16.66 9.02 -12.83
C LEU A 36 -17.01 9.94 -14.01
N THR A 37 -17.90 9.46 -14.88
CA THR A 37 -18.44 10.25 -15.99
C THR A 37 -19.25 11.44 -15.46
N ASP A 38 -19.61 12.38 -16.34
CA ASP A 38 -20.41 13.58 -16.02
C ASP A 38 -19.68 14.67 -15.22
N GLY A 39 -18.34 14.65 -15.24
CA GLY A 39 -17.51 15.71 -14.63
C GLY A 39 -17.55 15.70 -13.10
N LEU A 40 -17.93 14.57 -12.49
CA LEU A 40 -18.00 14.42 -11.05
C LEU A 40 -16.60 14.50 -10.43
N GLN A 41 -16.47 15.34 -9.41
CA GLN A 41 -15.27 15.42 -8.59
C GLN A 41 -15.29 14.32 -7.54
N LEU A 42 -14.16 13.63 -7.38
CA LEU A 42 -14.00 12.51 -6.46
C LEU A 42 -13.16 12.95 -5.26
N GLY A 43 -13.78 12.98 -4.08
CA GLY A 43 -13.06 13.06 -2.82
C GLY A 43 -12.48 11.71 -2.46
N VAL A 44 -11.16 11.65 -2.20
CA VAL A 44 -10.43 10.44 -1.82
C VAL A 44 -9.71 10.69 -0.50
N LYS A 45 -9.86 9.77 0.44
CA LYS A 45 -9.06 9.72 1.67
C LYS A 45 -8.65 8.29 1.95
N CYS A 46 -7.35 8.05 2.02
CA CYS A 46 -6.77 6.74 2.24
C CYS A 46 -5.96 6.71 3.53
N LYS A 47 -5.99 5.58 4.23
CA LYS A 47 -5.21 5.36 5.44
C LYS A 47 -4.90 3.89 5.65
N ASP A 48 -3.86 3.61 6.43
CA ASP A 48 -3.63 2.31 7.03
C ASP A 48 -4.08 2.33 8.51
N LYS A 49 -3.62 1.37 9.33
CA LYS A 49 -3.95 1.30 10.75
C LYS A 49 -3.42 2.50 11.56
N THR A 50 -2.29 3.07 11.18
CA THR A 50 -1.51 4.04 11.97
C THR A 50 -1.28 5.38 11.27
N HIS A 51 -1.44 5.44 9.95
CA HIS A 51 -1.10 6.59 9.13
C HIS A 51 -2.25 6.96 8.19
N ASP A 52 -2.60 8.24 8.21
CA ASP A 52 -3.56 8.85 7.29
C ASP A 52 -2.78 9.57 6.17
N ILE A 53 -3.05 9.21 4.91
CA ILE A 53 -2.38 9.81 3.75
C ILE A 53 -2.96 11.20 3.46
N GLY A 54 -4.18 11.47 3.93
CA GLY A 54 -4.87 12.73 3.78
C GLY A 54 -5.99 12.71 2.74
N TYR A 55 -6.82 13.74 2.77
CA TYR A 55 -7.94 13.92 1.87
C TYR A 55 -7.55 14.81 0.68
N LYS A 56 -7.96 14.43 -0.53
CA LYS A 56 -7.88 15.28 -1.72
C LYS A 56 -9.12 15.11 -2.57
N VAL A 57 -9.46 16.14 -3.33
CA VAL A 57 -10.48 16.09 -4.38
C VAL A 57 -9.77 16.06 -5.72
N ILE A 58 -10.11 15.10 -6.57
CA ILE A 58 -9.54 14.92 -7.91
C ILE A 58 -10.64 14.99 -8.97
N LYS A 59 -10.34 15.66 -10.09
CA LYS A 59 -11.26 15.80 -11.24
C LYS A 59 -11.24 14.54 -12.10
N PHE A 60 -12.16 14.45 -13.05
CA PHE A 60 -12.17 13.36 -14.03
C PHE A 60 -10.81 13.23 -14.72
N GLY A 61 -10.28 12.01 -14.77
CA GLY A 61 -8.98 11.69 -15.37
C GLY A 61 -7.77 12.02 -14.50
N GLU A 62 -7.92 12.73 -13.38
CA GLU A 62 -6.81 12.98 -12.43
C GLU A 62 -6.60 11.78 -11.49
N ASP A 63 -5.39 11.70 -10.93
CA ASP A 63 -4.98 10.63 -10.03
C ASP A 63 -4.72 11.12 -8.60
N TYR A 64 -5.16 10.32 -7.63
CA TYR A 64 -4.64 10.34 -6.27
C TYR A 64 -3.54 9.28 -6.16
N ILE A 65 -2.31 9.71 -5.85
CA ILE A 65 -1.13 8.85 -5.87
C ILE A 65 -0.46 8.82 -4.50
N PHE A 66 -0.07 7.63 -4.04
CA PHE A 66 0.77 7.45 -2.87
C PHE A 66 1.60 6.16 -2.98
N SER A 67 2.69 6.09 -2.22
CA SER A 67 3.54 4.90 -2.15
C SER A 67 3.45 4.24 -0.78
N LEU A 68 3.57 2.92 -0.75
CA LEU A 68 3.55 2.09 0.45
C LEU A 68 4.65 1.04 0.40
N ARG A 69 5.06 0.55 1.56
CA ARG A 69 5.98 -0.59 1.68
C ARG A 69 5.22 -1.81 2.20
N PRO A 70 5.08 -2.88 1.39
CA PRO A 70 4.48 -4.13 1.84
C PRO A 70 5.28 -4.73 3.01
N ASN A 71 4.60 -5.38 3.95
CA ASN A 71 5.25 -6.03 5.07
C ASN A 71 6.04 -7.25 4.58
N PHE A 72 7.27 -7.40 5.05
CA PHE A 72 8.15 -8.48 4.61
C PHE A 72 7.80 -9.84 5.21
N PHE A 73 7.47 -9.88 6.51
CA PHE A 73 7.34 -11.12 7.28
C PHE A 73 5.95 -11.74 7.20
N LEU A 74 4.90 -10.91 7.12
CA LEU A 74 3.50 -11.35 7.08
C LEU A 74 2.73 -10.50 6.08
N ASP A 75 1.81 -11.11 5.32
CA ASP A 75 0.99 -10.40 4.34
C ASP A 75 -0.16 -9.64 5.01
N LEU A 76 0.19 -8.52 5.66
CA LEU A 76 -0.71 -7.75 6.52
C LEU A 76 -0.85 -6.28 6.10
N THR A 77 -0.10 -5.80 5.11
CA THR A 77 -0.24 -4.40 4.67
C THR A 77 -1.60 -4.19 4.03
N LEU A 78 -2.36 -3.26 4.61
CA LEU A 78 -3.73 -2.94 4.19
C LEU A 78 -3.92 -1.43 4.20
N TYR A 79 -4.34 -0.88 3.04
CA TYR A 79 -4.79 0.49 2.92
C TYR A 79 -6.26 0.51 2.52
N PHE A 80 -7.04 1.24 3.31
CA PHE A 80 -8.47 1.43 3.09
C PHE A 80 -8.76 2.89 2.77
N CYS A 81 -9.60 3.09 1.78
CA CYS A 81 -9.96 4.39 1.26
C CYS A 81 -11.47 4.61 1.35
N SER A 82 -11.84 5.84 1.68
CA SER A 82 -13.18 6.36 1.48
C SER A 82 -13.22 7.21 0.22
N PHE A 83 -14.30 7.07 -0.52
CA PHE A 83 -14.56 7.76 -1.78
C PHE A 83 -15.89 8.50 -1.66
N THR A 84 -15.88 9.79 -1.97
CA THR A 84 -17.05 10.67 -1.82
C THR A 84 -17.30 11.46 -3.09
N TRP A 85 -18.53 11.47 -3.56
CA TRP A 85 -19.02 12.40 -4.58
C TRP A 85 -20.51 12.67 -4.33
N ILE A 86 -21.13 13.51 -5.16
CA ILE A 86 -22.52 13.96 -4.93
C ILE A 86 -23.55 12.82 -4.83
N ASN A 87 -23.28 11.67 -5.46
CA ASN A 87 -24.21 10.54 -5.50
C ASN A 87 -23.88 9.44 -4.48
N GLY A 88 -22.88 9.62 -3.62
CA GLY A 88 -22.58 8.59 -2.64
C GLY A 88 -21.28 8.73 -1.88
N PHE A 89 -21.21 7.91 -0.85
CA PHE A 89 -20.05 7.72 0.00
C PHE A 89 -19.76 6.23 0.10
N HIS A 90 -18.55 5.84 -0.28
CA HIS A 90 -18.18 4.44 -0.49
C HIS A 90 -16.84 4.11 0.15
N TYR A 91 -16.68 2.82 0.49
CA TYR A 91 -15.45 2.29 1.07
C TYR A 91 -14.87 1.16 0.24
N PHE A 92 -13.55 1.11 0.19
CA PHE A 92 -12.84 -0.01 -0.40
C PHE A 92 -11.41 -0.14 0.16
N ASP A 93 -10.93 -1.38 0.25
CA ASP A 93 -9.53 -1.66 0.61
C ASP A 93 -8.72 -1.61 -0.68
N ILE A 94 -8.13 -0.45 -0.98
CA ILE A 94 -7.47 -0.17 -2.27
C ILE A 94 -6.17 -0.97 -2.43
N TYR A 95 -5.53 -1.31 -1.32
CA TYR A 95 -4.39 -2.21 -1.29
C TYR A 95 -4.59 -3.23 -0.18
N ASP A 96 -4.58 -4.50 -0.54
CA ASP A 96 -4.56 -5.64 0.37
C ASP A 96 -3.40 -6.53 -0.06
N GLN A 97 -2.39 -6.68 0.79
CA GLN A 97 -1.16 -7.39 0.42
C GLN A 97 -1.42 -8.83 -0.03
N GLN A 98 -2.36 -9.56 0.60
CA GLN A 98 -2.67 -10.94 0.22
C GLN A 98 -3.29 -11.01 -1.18
N ARG A 99 -4.19 -10.05 -1.48
CA ARG A 99 -4.85 -9.94 -2.78
C ARG A 99 -3.90 -9.45 -3.88
N ASP A 100 -3.00 -8.53 -3.54
CA ASP A 100 -2.39 -7.63 -4.52
C ASP A 100 -0.91 -7.86 -4.78
N GLN A 101 -0.15 -8.44 -3.85
CA GLN A 101 1.31 -8.53 -3.94
C GLN A 101 1.84 -9.18 -5.23
N ASN A 102 1.09 -10.14 -5.80
CA ASN A 102 1.50 -10.85 -7.01
C ASN A 102 1.16 -10.09 -8.31
N ASN A 103 0.19 -9.18 -8.26
CA ASN A 103 -0.32 -8.46 -9.43
C ASN A 103 -0.01 -6.96 -9.40
N CYS A 104 0.58 -6.46 -8.31
CA CYS A 104 1.03 -5.09 -8.13
C CYS A 104 2.44 -5.09 -7.49
N VAL A 105 3.44 -5.55 -8.23
CA VAL A 105 4.82 -5.64 -7.71
C VAL A 105 5.43 -4.26 -7.47
N HIS A 106 5.18 -3.31 -8.37
CA HIS A 106 5.68 -1.93 -8.26
C HIS A 106 4.56 -0.90 -8.36
N GLU A 107 3.53 -1.18 -9.16
CA GLU A 107 2.45 -0.24 -9.41
C GLU A 107 1.10 -0.95 -9.31
N CYS A 108 0.15 -0.31 -8.64
CA CYS A 108 -1.27 -0.68 -8.63
C CYS A 108 -2.07 0.44 -9.29
N HIS A 109 -2.71 0.14 -10.40
CA HIS A 109 -3.57 1.10 -11.12
C HIS A 109 -5.04 0.79 -10.88
N TRP A 110 -5.78 1.76 -10.38
CA TRP A 110 -7.21 1.66 -10.08
C TRP A 110 -8.00 2.74 -10.79
N LYS A 111 -9.15 2.37 -11.37
CA LYS A 111 -10.18 3.30 -11.84
C LYS A 111 -11.38 3.25 -10.92
N ILE A 112 -11.81 4.40 -10.43
CA ILE A 112 -13.00 4.55 -9.61
C ILE A 112 -14.19 4.83 -10.51
N ASN A 113 -15.17 3.93 -10.50
CA ASN A 113 -16.44 4.06 -11.23
C ASN A 113 -17.60 4.07 -10.24
N ALA A 114 -18.78 4.54 -10.65
CA ALA A 114 -19.96 4.57 -9.79
C ALA A 114 -20.30 3.18 -9.19
N ASN A 115 -20.15 2.12 -9.98
CA ASN A 115 -20.46 0.74 -9.56
C ASN A 115 -19.36 0.08 -8.72
N GLY A 116 -18.16 0.64 -8.67
CA GLY A 116 -17.05 0.04 -7.97
C GLY A 116 -15.67 0.42 -8.51
N PRO A 117 -14.61 0.12 -7.74
CA PRO A 117 -13.24 0.26 -8.19
C PRO A 117 -12.86 -0.91 -9.13
N CYS A 118 -12.13 -0.58 -10.19
CA CYS A 118 -11.59 -1.55 -11.13
C CYS A 118 -10.07 -1.48 -11.16
N LYS A 119 -9.41 -2.60 -10.90
CA LYS A 119 -7.96 -2.75 -11.02
C LYS A 119 -7.59 -3.02 -12.47
N ILE A 120 -6.63 -2.27 -12.98
CA ILE A 120 -6.03 -2.50 -14.28
C ILE A 120 -4.86 -3.47 -14.09
N LYS A 121 -4.89 -4.58 -14.82
CA LYS A 121 -3.79 -5.54 -14.94
C LYS A 121 -3.26 -5.49 -16.37
N LYS A 122 -2.13 -6.16 -16.62
CA LYS A 122 -1.47 -6.19 -17.93
C LYS A 122 -2.43 -6.54 -19.08
N ASP A 123 -3.26 -7.57 -18.89
CA ASP A 123 -4.12 -8.12 -19.95
C ASP A 123 -5.61 -8.14 -19.58
N SER A 124 -6.00 -7.55 -18.44
CA SER A 124 -7.39 -7.59 -17.98
C SER A 124 -7.73 -6.45 -17.03
N ILE A 125 -9.03 -6.21 -16.87
CA ILE A 125 -9.59 -5.31 -15.86
C ILE A 125 -10.39 -6.17 -14.87
N GLN A 126 -10.12 -6.01 -13.58
CA GLN A 126 -10.86 -6.69 -12.52
C GLN A 126 -11.61 -5.66 -11.68
N CYS A 127 -12.95 -5.70 -11.71
CA CYS A 127 -13.80 -4.82 -10.93
C CYS A 127 -14.29 -5.48 -9.66
N PHE A 128 -14.46 -4.68 -8.61
CA PHE A 128 -14.91 -5.12 -7.30
C PHE A 128 -16.15 -4.33 -6.89
N PRO A 129 -17.07 -4.93 -6.12
CA PRO A 129 -18.16 -4.17 -5.52
C PRO A 129 -17.63 -3.28 -4.39
N TRP A 130 -18.35 -2.19 -4.13
CA TRP A 130 -18.14 -1.39 -2.92
C TRP A 130 -18.38 -2.22 -1.66
N LYS A 131 -17.67 -1.89 -0.58
CA LYS A 131 -17.95 -2.48 0.74
C LYS A 131 -19.20 -1.84 1.34
N SER A 132 -19.98 -2.64 2.07
CA SER A 132 -21.17 -2.16 2.77
C SER A 132 -20.77 -1.25 3.95
N LEU A 133 -21.65 -0.34 4.34
CA LEU A 133 -21.43 0.51 5.52
C LEU A 133 -21.26 -0.32 6.80
N LYS A 134 -21.96 -1.46 6.91
CA LYS A 134 -21.83 -2.41 8.02
C LYS A 134 -20.39 -2.92 8.19
N TYR A 135 -19.70 -3.21 7.08
CA TYR A 135 -18.28 -3.61 7.10
C TYR A 135 -17.37 -2.52 7.70
N SER A 136 -17.68 -1.24 7.45
CA SER A 136 -16.88 -0.13 7.96
C SER A 136 -17.05 0.08 9.48
N GLU A 137 -18.25 -0.18 10.02
CA GLU A 137 -18.57 -0.10 11.44
C GLU A 137 -17.92 -1.23 12.24
N GLU A 138 -17.95 -2.46 11.71
CA GLU A 138 -17.32 -3.63 12.31
C GLU A 138 -15.79 -3.49 12.41
N LYS A 139 -15.12 -3.00 11.35
CA LYS A 139 -13.67 -2.72 11.43
C LYS A 139 -13.31 -1.55 12.34
N LYS A 140 -14.23 -0.62 12.60
CA LYS A 140 -14.02 0.43 13.60
C LYS A 140 -14.03 -0.15 15.02
N SER A 141 -14.81 -1.20 15.27
CA SER A 141 -14.86 -1.91 16.56
C SER A 141 -13.71 -2.89 16.81
N LEU A 142 -12.99 -3.33 15.77
CA LEU A 142 -11.86 -4.26 15.87
C LEU A 142 -10.48 -3.57 16.01
N ASN A 143 -10.45 -2.23 16.00
CA ASN A 143 -9.25 -1.42 16.21
C ASN A 143 -9.30 -0.60 17.52
N VAL A 144 -10.13 -1.02 18.48
CA VAL A 144 -10.13 -0.56 19.89
C VAL A 144 -9.52 -1.64 20.76
#